data_AF-A0AB39A6S6-F1
#
_entry.id   AF-A0AB39A6S6-F1
#
_cell.length_a   1.000
_cell.length_b   1.000
_cell.length_c   1.000
_cell.angle_alpha   90.00
_cell.angle_beta   90.00
_cell.angle_gamma   90.00
#
_symmetry.space_group_name_H-M   'P 1'
#
loop_
_entity.id
_entity.type
_entity.pdbx_description
1 polymer ?
#
loop_
_entity_poly.entity_id
_entity_poly.type
_entity_poly.pdbx_seq_one_letter_code
_entity_poly.pdbx_strand_id
1 'polypeptide(L)'
;MLKIFLFLLFMMPICFMKNMFWMVQNMIFFCFFLCLMLNYNFSMFGNLLIFGMDILSFGLILLSFWICALMVMSSSGVYFGNLNLNYFLFNIVFLLLMLLLTFSCMNMFLFYVFFESSLIPTLFLILGWGYQPERLQAGLYLLFYTLFASLPLLMGLFYIMNNFYSLNFLFLKEFSIENFLLYLFFVFAFLVKMPMFLVHLWLPKAHVEAPVSGSMILAGVLLKLGGYGLIRVFSIILNISMKLNIFWIVLSLVGGFLVSIVCLRQIDLKALVAYSSVAHMSLVIGGLMVLLSWGWGFSYSLMIAHGLCSSGLFYLVNLTYERLGSRSLLINKGMLAFMPSVSMWWFLLCSSNMAAPPSLNLLGEIGLLNSVLSWSQISMILLMLVSFFSAAYSLYLYSFSQHGKFNNSNYSFSFALNREYLVLMLHWLPVNVLFMKSELMVFFL
;
A
#
# COMPACT_ATOMS: atom_id res chain seq x y z
N MET A 1 -10.64 20.06 -5.67
CA MET A 1 -9.72 19.78 -4.55
C MET A 1 -9.95 20.63 -3.31
N LEU A 2 -9.95 21.97 -3.39
CA LEU A 2 -10.14 22.83 -2.21
C LEU A 2 -11.39 22.49 -1.37
N LYS A 3 -12.53 22.15 -2.00
CA LYS A 3 -13.74 21.71 -1.29
C LYS A 3 -13.48 20.48 -0.39
N ILE A 4 -12.71 19.51 -0.90
CA ILE A 4 -12.34 18.28 -0.18
C ILE A 4 -11.36 18.61 0.96
N PHE A 5 -10.37 19.47 0.72
CA PHE A 5 -9.42 19.89 1.76
C PHE A 5 -10.10 20.65 2.89
N LEU A 6 -10.97 21.60 2.55
CA LEU A 6 -11.74 22.34 3.55
C LEU A 6 -12.63 21.41 4.37
N PHE A 7 -13.31 20.46 3.72
CA PHE A 7 -14.12 19.47 4.44
C PHE A 7 -13.29 18.68 5.46
N LEU A 8 -12.09 18.23 5.08
CA LEU A 8 -11.22 17.49 6.00
C LEU A 8 -10.67 18.35 7.14
N LEU A 9 -10.34 19.62 6.87
CA LEU A 9 -9.94 20.55 7.93
C LEU A 9 -11.08 20.76 8.95
N PHE A 10 -12.33 20.85 8.48
CA PHE A 10 -13.49 20.93 9.38
C PHE A 10 -13.83 19.62 10.09
N MET A 11 -13.34 18.46 9.63
CA MET A 11 -13.48 17.18 10.34
C MET A 11 -12.58 17.07 11.57
N MET A 12 -11.44 17.76 11.59
CA MET A 12 -10.48 17.70 12.69
C MET A 12 -11.08 18.09 14.05
N PRO A 13 -11.81 19.21 14.22
CA PRO A 13 -12.43 19.54 15.50
C PRO A 13 -13.56 18.56 15.89
N ILE A 14 -14.26 17.97 14.92
CA ILE A 14 -15.34 17.01 15.17
C ILE A 14 -14.80 15.75 15.87
N CYS A 15 -13.53 15.38 15.63
CA CYS A 15 -12.89 14.23 16.26
C CYS A 15 -12.78 14.34 17.79
N PHE A 16 -12.80 15.55 18.35
CA PHE A 16 -12.71 15.77 19.80
C PHE A 16 -14.07 15.82 20.51
N MET A 17 -15.18 15.83 19.75
CA MET A 17 -16.52 15.78 20.33
C MET A 17 -16.86 14.37 20.84
N LYS A 18 -17.67 14.28 21.91
CA LYS A 18 -18.05 13.00 22.52
C LYS A 18 -18.86 12.13 21.53
N ASN A 19 -18.55 10.84 21.48
CA ASN A 19 -19.26 9.81 20.72
C ASN A 19 -19.31 9.98 19.18
N MET A 20 -18.37 10.69 18.57
CA MET A 20 -18.38 10.95 17.12
C MET A 20 -17.66 9.90 16.25
N PHE A 21 -17.27 8.74 16.81
CA PHE A 21 -16.47 7.73 16.10
C PHE A 21 -17.08 7.28 14.75
N TRP A 22 -18.33 6.83 14.78
CA TRP A 22 -19.05 6.39 13.58
C TRP A 22 -19.40 7.56 12.65
N MET A 23 -19.60 8.76 13.21
CA MET A 23 -19.88 9.95 12.42
C MET A 23 -18.67 10.34 11.57
N VAL A 24 -17.47 10.33 12.14
CA VAL A 24 -16.22 10.59 11.40
C VAL A 24 -16.06 9.58 10.26
N GLN A 25 -16.33 8.28 10.50
CA GLN A 25 -16.29 7.28 9.45
C GLN A 25 -17.25 7.58 8.30
N ASN A 26 -18.52 7.87 8.61
CA ASN A 26 -19.53 8.17 7.61
C ASN A 26 -19.18 9.43 6.79
N MET A 27 -18.56 10.42 7.43
CA MET A 27 -18.09 11.62 6.76
C MET A 27 -16.92 11.34 5.80
N ILE A 28 -16.00 10.43 6.15
CA ILE A 28 -14.94 10.01 5.23
C ILE A 28 -15.53 9.30 4.00
N PHE A 29 -16.54 8.43 4.18
CA PHE A 29 -17.25 7.81 3.06
C PHE A 29 -18.01 8.84 2.21
N PHE A 30 -18.64 9.83 2.83
CA PHE A 30 -19.28 10.92 2.09
C PHE A 30 -18.26 11.68 1.24
N CYS A 31 -17.07 11.94 1.78
CA CYS A 31 -15.94 12.54 1.05
C CYS A 31 -15.50 11.69 -0.15
N PHE A 32 -15.45 10.37 0.01
CA PHE A 32 -15.16 9.44 -1.07
C PHE A 32 -16.19 9.55 -2.20
N PHE A 33 -17.48 9.53 -1.88
CA PHE A 33 -18.53 9.68 -2.89
C PHE A 33 -18.50 11.06 -3.56
N LEU A 34 -18.24 12.13 -2.80
CA LEU A 34 -18.01 13.46 -3.38
C LEU A 34 -16.84 13.44 -4.37
N CYS A 35 -15.75 12.75 -4.05
CA CYS A 35 -14.58 12.63 -4.92
C CYS A 35 -14.92 11.88 -6.22
N LEU A 36 -15.70 10.79 -6.14
CA LEU A 36 -16.20 10.06 -7.31
C LEU A 36 -17.09 10.92 -8.20
N MET A 37 -17.98 11.71 -7.60
CA MET A 37 -18.92 12.58 -8.33
C MET A 37 -18.24 13.73 -9.07
N LEU A 38 -16.97 14.04 -8.77
CA LEU A 38 -16.25 15.13 -9.42
C LEU A 38 -15.87 14.85 -10.89
N ASN A 39 -16.43 13.80 -11.53
CA ASN A 39 -16.34 13.49 -12.96
C ASN A 39 -15.05 14.01 -13.60
N TYR A 40 -13.94 13.31 -13.31
CA TYR A 40 -12.68 13.59 -13.98
C TYR A 40 -12.80 13.12 -15.42
N ASN A 41 -13.04 14.06 -16.32
CA ASN A 41 -12.64 13.88 -17.70
C ASN A 41 -11.13 13.61 -17.71
N PHE A 42 -10.70 12.65 -18.53
CA PHE A 42 -9.31 12.17 -18.67
C PHE A 42 -8.28 13.28 -18.97
N SER A 43 -8.72 14.50 -19.27
CA SER A 43 -7.86 15.68 -19.39
C SER A 43 -7.44 16.19 -18.02
N MET A 44 -6.13 16.16 -17.77
CA MET A 44 -5.42 16.77 -16.63
C MET A 44 -6.09 18.09 -16.18
N PHE A 45 -6.88 18.06 -15.11
CA PHE A 45 -7.45 19.27 -14.53
C PHE A 45 -6.49 19.82 -13.47
N GLY A 46 -5.50 20.56 -13.93
CA GLY A 46 -4.69 21.44 -13.09
C GLY A 46 -5.37 22.79 -12.92
N ASN A 47 -6.36 22.88 -12.03
CA ASN A 47 -6.85 24.19 -11.58
C ASN A 47 -6.16 24.56 -10.28
N LEU A 48 -5.21 25.51 -10.40
CA LEU A 48 -4.27 26.10 -9.42
C LEU A 48 -2.84 25.55 -9.56
N LEU A 49 -1.86 26.46 -9.66
CA LEU A 49 -0.41 26.23 -9.83
C LEU A 49 0.23 25.26 -8.82
N ILE A 50 -0.48 24.87 -7.75
CA ILE A 50 0.05 24.09 -6.63
C ILE A 50 -0.56 22.68 -6.56
N PHE A 51 -1.85 22.54 -6.87
CA PHE A 51 -2.57 21.27 -6.73
C PHE A 51 -3.26 20.89 -8.04
N GLY A 52 -3.09 19.65 -8.48
CA GLY A 52 -3.79 19.10 -9.63
C GLY A 52 -4.06 17.62 -9.46
N MET A 53 -4.95 17.11 -10.32
CA MET A 53 -5.32 15.70 -10.32
C MET A 53 -5.26 15.14 -11.73
N ASP A 54 -4.33 14.21 -11.88
CA ASP A 54 -4.21 13.32 -13.02
C ASP A 54 -4.85 11.98 -12.66
N ILE A 55 -5.04 11.12 -13.63
CA ILE A 55 -5.76 9.86 -13.41
C ILE A 55 -5.03 8.96 -12.41
N LEU A 56 -3.69 8.93 -12.46
CA LEU A 56 -2.86 8.23 -11.47
C LEU A 56 -3.13 8.72 -10.05
N SER A 57 -3.05 10.04 -9.83
CA SER A 57 -3.32 10.63 -8.51
C SER A 57 -4.76 10.41 -8.07
N PHE A 58 -5.73 10.46 -8.98
CA PHE A 58 -7.14 10.29 -8.66
C PHE A 58 -7.43 8.91 -8.06
N GLY A 59 -6.99 7.81 -8.69
CA GLY A 59 -7.25 6.48 -8.13
C GLY A 59 -6.50 6.22 -6.81
N LEU A 60 -5.31 6.78 -6.60
CA LEU A 60 -4.61 6.69 -5.30
C LEU A 60 -5.29 7.54 -4.22
N ILE A 61 -5.85 8.69 -4.59
CA ILE A 61 -6.66 9.52 -3.70
C ILE A 61 -7.94 8.79 -3.29
N LEU A 62 -8.65 8.16 -4.23
CA LEU A 62 -9.81 7.33 -3.94
C LEU A 62 -9.46 6.15 -3.02
N LEU A 63 -8.35 5.46 -3.29
CA LEU A 63 -7.85 4.38 -2.44
C LEU A 63 -7.57 4.89 -1.01
N SER A 64 -7.00 6.08 -0.86
CA SER A 64 -6.71 6.66 0.45
C SER A 64 -7.96 6.94 1.28
N PHE A 65 -9.01 7.49 0.68
CA PHE A 65 -10.29 7.68 1.36
C PHE A 65 -10.91 6.34 1.76
N TRP A 66 -10.91 5.38 0.85
CA TRP A 66 -11.51 4.06 1.07
C TRP A 66 -10.84 3.32 2.23
N ILE A 67 -9.51 3.23 2.21
CA ILE A 67 -8.74 2.53 3.26
C ILE A 67 -8.84 3.27 4.60
N CYS A 68 -8.82 4.61 4.62
CA CYS A 68 -9.01 5.37 5.85
C CYS A 68 -10.39 5.15 6.50
N ALA A 69 -11.44 5.04 5.70
CA ALA A 69 -12.77 4.70 6.22
C ALA A 69 -12.81 3.28 6.81
N LEU A 70 -12.17 2.31 6.13
CA LEU A 70 -12.08 0.92 6.59
C LEU A 70 -11.22 0.78 7.85
N MET A 71 -10.16 1.59 7.99
CA MET A 71 -9.35 1.62 9.21
C MET A 71 -10.20 1.93 10.44
N VAL A 72 -11.04 2.97 10.38
CA VAL A 72 -11.93 3.35 11.49
C VAL A 72 -12.90 2.19 11.79
N MET A 73 -13.46 1.55 10.77
CA MET A 73 -14.36 0.41 10.97
C MET A 73 -13.68 -0.80 11.63
N SER A 74 -12.43 -1.06 11.25
CA SER A 74 -11.64 -2.20 11.72
C SER A 74 -11.18 -2.06 13.17
N SER A 75 -11.05 -0.83 13.68
CA SER A 75 -10.51 -0.55 15.01
C SER A 75 -11.57 -0.64 16.12
N SER A 76 -12.28 -1.77 16.22
CA SER A 76 -13.21 -2.05 17.33
C SER A 76 -12.56 -1.97 18.68
N GLY A 77 -11.39 -2.60 18.81
CA GLY A 77 -10.76 -2.82 20.10
C GLY A 77 -10.42 -1.48 20.75
N VAL A 78 -10.07 -0.49 19.93
CA VAL A 78 -9.83 0.88 20.39
C VAL A 78 -11.12 1.53 20.88
N TYR A 79 -12.24 1.35 20.15
CA TYR A 79 -13.56 1.88 20.52
C TYR A 79 -14.09 1.29 21.83
N PHE A 80 -14.10 -0.04 21.95
CA PHE A 80 -14.60 -0.68 23.17
C PHE A 80 -13.64 -0.52 24.35
N GLY A 81 -12.33 -0.43 24.10
CA GLY A 81 -11.31 -0.25 25.13
C GLY A 81 -11.11 1.21 25.59
N ASN A 82 -11.81 2.19 25.00
CA ASN A 82 -11.65 3.63 25.27
C ASN A 82 -10.18 4.12 25.26
N LEU A 83 -9.35 3.54 24.38
CA LEU A 83 -7.92 3.86 24.28
C LEU A 83 -7.70 5.16 23.50
N ASN A 84 -7.89 6.32 24.16
CA ASN A 84 -7.64 7.65 23.59
C ASN A 84 -8.24 7.84 22.19
N LEU A 85 -9.54 7.55 22.09
CA LEU A 85 -10.30 7.51 20.83
C LEU A 85 -10.19 8.80 20.00
N ASN A 86 -10.26 9.96 20.66
CA ASN A 86 -10.25 11.25 19.98
C ASN A 86 -8.90 11.49 19.27
N TYR A 87 -7.79 11.12 19.91
CA TYR A 87 -6.46 11.22 19.31
C TYR A 87 -6.25 10.21 18.18
N PHE A 88 -6.85 9.02 18.29
CA PHE A 88 -6.82 8.01 17.23
C PHE A 88 -7.53 8.51 15.96
N LEU A 89 -8.76 9.03 16.12
CA LEU A 89 -9.53 9.58 15.01
C LEU A 89 -8.83 10.78 14.39
N PHE A 90 -8.31 11.70 15.21
CA PHE A 90 -7.53 12.85 14.75
C PHE A 90 -6.32 12.40 13.92
N ASN A 91 -5.58 11.39 14.38
CA ASN A 91 -4.42 10.86 13.65
C ASN A 91 -4.81 10.24 12.30
N ILE A 92 -5.95 9.55 12.20
CA ILE A 92 -6.44 9.01 10.92
C ILE A 92 -6.82 10.14 9.96
N VAL A 93 -7.56 11.16 10.42
CA VAL A 93 -7.95 12.30 9.57
C VAL A 93 -6.72 13.11 9.17
N PHE A 94 -5.76 13.30 10.06
CA PHE A 94 -4.49 13.95 9.77
C PHE A 94 -3.67 13.18 8.72
N LEU A 95 -3.60 11.85 8.84
CA LEU A 95 -2.94 11.00 7.87
C LEU A 95 -3.61 11.10 6.49
N LEU A 96 -4.95 11.05 6.46
CA LEU A 96 -5.72 11.22 5.22
C LEU A 96 -5.43 12.57 4.57
N LEU A 97 -5.39 13.66 5.34
CA LEU A 97 -5.05 14.99 4.84
C LEU A 97 -3.65 15.03 4.24
N MET A 98 -2.65 14.47 4.91
CA MET A 98 -1.28 14.40 4.39
C MET A 98 -1.19 13.58 3.10
N LEU A 99 -1.86 12.43 3.02
CA LEU A 99 -1.90 11.59 1.82
C LEU A 99 -2.60 12.27 0.64
N LEU A 100 -3.64 13.06 0.88
CA LEU A 100 -4.29 13.80 -0.20
C LEU A 100 -3.41 14.93 -0.73
N LEU A 101 -2.68 15.58 0.16
CA LEU A 101 -1.71 16.60 -0.22
C LEU A 101 -0.56 15.97 -1.03
N THR A 102 -0.03 14.81 -0.65
CA THR A 102 1.03 14.15 -1.44
C THR A 102 0.60 13.84 -2.86
N PHE A 103 -0.55 13.20 -3.05
CA PHE A 103 -0.97 12.77 -4.40
C PHE A 103 -1.41 13.93 -5.29
N SER A 104 -1.85 15.05 -4.72
CA SER A 104 -2.34 16.19 -5.50
C SER A 104 -1.30 17.28 -5.77
N CYS A 105 -0.10 17.20 -5.19
CA CYS A 105 0.93 18.21 -5.39
C CYS A 105 1.46 18.23 -6.84
N MET A 106 1.52 19.42 -7.43
CA MET A 106 2.14 19.67 -8.73
C MET A 106 3.63 20.09 -8.64
N ASN A 107 4.09 20.47 -7.44
CA ASN A 107 5.49 20.82 -7.18
C ASN A 107 6.23 19.67 -6.48
N MET A 108 7.42 19.33 -6.99
CA MET A 108 8.27 18.28 -6.43
C MET A 108 8.73 18.55 -4.99
N PHE A 109 9.03 19.81 -4.65
CA PHE A 109 9.41 20.16 -3.27
C PHE A 109 8.26 19.97 -2.29
N LEU A 110 7.05 20.43 -2.65
CA LEU A 110 5.86 20.22 -1.82
C LEU A 110 5.51 18.74 -1.72
N PHE A 111 5.65 17.99 -2.82
CA PHE A 111 5.52 16.54 -2.81
C PHE A 111 6.46 15.90 -1.79
N TYR A 112 7.74 16.28 -1.76
CA TYR A 112 8.71 15.80 -0.77
C TYR A 112 8.29 16.12 0.68
N VAL A 113 7.89 17.36 0.95
CA VAL A 113 7.48 17.77 2.31
C VAL A 113 6.29 16.93 2.79
N PHE A 114 5.26 16.76 1.96
CA PHE A 114 4.10 15.95 2.35
C PHE A 114 4.42 14.45 2.38
N PHE A 115 5.34 14.00 1.53
CA PHE A 115 5.78 12.61 1.48
C PHE A 115 6.45 12.20 2.78
N GLU A 116 7.32 13.04 3.34
CA GLU A 116 7.92 12.82 4.66
C GLU A 116 6.95 13.12 5.80
N SER A 117 6.09 14.14 5.69
CA SER A 117 5.13 14.45 6.75
C SER A 117 4.12 13.33 6.98
N SER A 118 3.80 12.53 5.95
CA SER A 118 2.95 11.34 6.08
C SER A 118 3.50 10.30 7.06
N LEU A 119 4.82 10.28 7.31
CA LEU A 119 5.44 9.36 8.27
C LEU A 119 5.06 9.69 9.72
N ILE A 120 4.88 10.98 10.06
CA ILE A 120 4.60 11.42 11.43
C ILE A 120 3.31 10.78 11.99
N PRO A 121 2.12 10.89 11.33
CA PRO A 121 0.93 10.21 11.81
C PRO A 121 1.09 8.68 11.86
N THR A 122 1.86 8.09 10.94
CA THR A 122 2.06 6.63 10.92
C THR A 122 2.88 6.15 12.09
N LEU A 123 3.90 6.90 12.49
CA LEU A 123 4.68 6.64 13.69
C LEU A 123 3.80 6.74 14.94
N PHE A 124 2.92 7.74 15.03
CA PHE A 124 1.96 7.83 16.12
C PHE A 124 1.00 6.64 16.17
N LEU A 125 0.56 6.11 15.02
CA LEU A 125 -0.26 4.90 14.98
C LEU A 125 0.49 3.67 15.54
N ILE A 126 1.76 3.48 15.16
CA ILE A 126 2.59 2.34 15.60
C ILE A 126 2.93 2.46 17.10
N LEU A 127 3.46 3.61 17.52
CA LEU A 127 3.92 3.84 18.89
C LEU A 127 2.76 3.95 19.89
N GLY A 128 1.63 4.54 19.48
CA GLY A 128 0.46 4.73 20.34
C GLY A 128 -0.30 3.43 20.60
N TRP A 129 -0.77 2.79 19.53
CA TRP A 129 -1.73 1.67 19.61
C TRP A 129 -1.12 0.31 19.22
N GLY A 130 0.19 0.19 19.00
CA GLY A 130 0.87 -1.10 18.82
C GLY A 130 0.84 -1.96 20.10
N TYR A 131 0.71 -3.28 19.95
CA TYR A 131 0.49 -4.20 21.08
C TYR A 131 1.76 -4.57 21.86
N GLN A 132 2.90 -4.71 21.19
CA GLN A 132 4.15 -5.23 21.77
C GLN A 132 5.13 -4.12 22.17
N PRO A 133 6.04 -4.37 23.13
CA PRO A 133 7.08 -3.40 23.50
C PRO A 133 8.07 -3.12 22.35
N GLU A 134 8.26 -4.09 21.45
CA GLU A 134 9.13 -3.97 20.27
C GLU A 134 8.70 -2.80 19.35
N ARG A 135 7.46 -2.30 19.46
CA ARG A 135 6.90 -1.16 18.69
C ARG A 135 7.81 0.07 18.65
N LEU A 136 8.58 0.31 19.71
CA LEU A 136 9.57 1.39 19.75
C LEU A 136 10.68 1.14 18.72
N GLN A 137 11.19 -0.09 18.67
CA GLN A 137 12.24 -0.50 17.74
C GLN A 137 11.75 -0.48 16.29
N ALA A 138 10.55 -0.98 15.96
CA ALA A 138 10.06 -0.85 14.57
C ALA A 138 9.74 0.60 14.19
N GLY A 139 9.24 1.42 15.13
CA GLY A 139 9.06 2.85 14.89
C GLY A 139 10.37 3.53 14.51
N LEU A 140 11.46 3.23 15.23
CA LEU A 140 12.80 3.73 14.90
C LEU A 140 13.31 3.20 13.56
N TYR A 141 13.11 1.91 13.24
CA TYR A 141 13.50 1.37 11.93
C TYR A 141 12.75 2.07 10.79
N LEU A 142 11.42 2.24 10.91
CA LEU A 142 10.64 2.92 9.88
C LEU A 142 11.15 4.36 9.66
N LEU A 143 11.36 5.13 10.73
CA LEU A 143 11.81 6.52 10.64
C LEU A 143 13.22 6.63 10.04
N PHE A 144 14.19 5.84 10.51
CA PHE A 144 15.58 6.00 10.06
C PHE A 144 15.81 5.49 8.64
N TYR A 145 15.17 4.39 8.25
CA TYR A 145 15.29 3.90 6.87
C TYR A 145 14.75 4.95 5.87
N THR A 146 13.58 5.53 6.15
CA THR A 146 12.98 6.51 5.25
C THR A 146 13.73 7.84 5.24
N LEU A 147 14.12 8.36 6.41
CA LEU A 147 14.85 9.64 6.49
C LEU A 147 16.23 9.57 5.85
N PHE A 148 16.96 8.47 6.06
CA PHE A 148 18.28 8.31 5.44
C PHE A 148 18.19 8.29 3.92
N ALA A 149 17.14 7.68 3.38
CA ALA A 149 16.92 7.62 1.94
C ALA A 149 16.33 8.90 1.35
N SER A 150 15.53 9.65 2.12
CA SER A 150 14.83 10.85 1.66
C SER A 150 15.69 12.12 1.71
N LEU A 151 16.67 12.23 2.62
CA LEU A 151 17.58 13.38 2.66
C LEU A 151 18.42 13.57 1.37
N PRO A 152 18.97 12.51 0.74
CA PRO A 152 19.60 12.62 -0.58
C PRO A 152 18.66 13.16 -1.66
N LEU A 153 17.39 12.74 -1.65
CA LEU A 153 16.36 13.26 -2.56
C LEU A 153 16.19 14.78 -2.40
N LEU A 154 16.19 15.30 -1.16
CA LEU A 154 16.13 16.75 -0.91
C LEU A 154 17.33 17.49 -1.51
N MET A 155 18.55 16.94 -1.37
CA MET A 155 19.73 17.53 -2.01
C MET A 155 19.61 17.56 -3.54
N GLY A 156 19.10 16.48 -4.13
CA GLY A 156 18.81 16.43 -5.57
C GLY A 156 17.80 17.48 -6.01
N LEU A 157 16.76 17.75 -5.20
CA LEU A 157 15.76 18.77 -5.49
C LEU A 157 16.34 20.19 -5.47
N PHE A 158 17.21 20.53 -4.51
CA PHE A 158 17.88 21.84 -4.50
C PHE A 158 18.82 22.01 -5.69
N TYR A 159 19.47 20.94 -6.14
CA TYR A 159 20.28 20.98 -7.35
C TYR A 159 19.42 21.28 -8.60
N ILE A 160 18.27 20.61 -8.76
CA ILE A 160 17.33 20.91 -9.85
C ILE A 160 16.86 22.37 -9.78
N MET A 161 16.53 22.84 -8.57
CA MET A 161 16.05 24.21 -8.36
C MET A 161 17.09 25.23 -8.82
N ASN A 162 18.38 25.01 -8.56
CA ASN A 162 19.44 25.92 -8.98
C ASN A 162 19.63 25.94 -10.50
N ASN A 163 19.40 24.83 -11.20
CA ASN A 163 19.61 24.73 -12.64
C ASN A 163 18.40 25.21 -13.46
N PHE A 164 17.18 24.82 -13.05
CA PHE A 164 15.96 25.03 -13.84
C PHE A 164 15.02 26.09 -13.24
N TYR A 165 15.33 26.63 -12.06
CA TYR A 165 14.57 27.65 -11.32
C TYR A 165 13.10 27.32 -10.99
N SER A 166 12.60 26.16 -11.43
CA SER A 166 11.23 25.69 -11.18
C SER A 166 11.22 24.21 -10.81
N LEU A 167 10.28 23.84 -9.93
CA LEU A 167 10.09 22.45 -9.46
C LEU A 167 8.69 21.90 -9.79
N ASN A 168 7.96 22.57 -10.67
CA ASN A 168 6.66 22.11 -11.13
C ASN A 168 6.83 20.93 -12.09
N PHE A 169 6.07 19.86 -11.89
CA PHE A 169 6.12 18.64 -12.74
C PHE A 169 5.91 18.94 -14.23
N LEU A 170 5.06 19.91 -14.56
CA LEU A 170 4.75 20.27 -15.94
C LEU A 170 5.99 20.79 -16.69
N PHE A 171 6.76 21.69 -16.07
CA PHE A 171 7.97 22.23 -16.69
C PHE A 171 9.14 21.24 -16.62
N LEU A 172 9.21 20.43 -15.57
CA LEU A 172 10.27 19.44 -15.40
C LEU A 172 10.25 18.30 -16.43
N LYS A 173 9.13 18.10 -17.15
CA LYS A 173 9.02 17.05 -18.17
C LYS A 173 9.90 17.28 -19.40
N GLU A 174 10.24 18.52 -19.70
CA GLU A 174 11.05 18.86 -20.88
C GLU A 174 12.56 18.74 -20.62
N PHE A 175 12.95 18.58 -19.35
CA PHE A 175 14.35 18.55 -18.96
C PHE A 175 14.83 17.14 -18.69
N SER A 176 15.96 16.77 -19.30
CA SER A 176 16.65 15.51 -19.05
C SER A 176 17.92 15.74 -18.24
N ILE A 177 18.00 15.14 -17.06
CA ILE A 177 19.24 15.10 -16.26
C ILE A 177 20.09 13.92 -16.72
N GLU A 178 21.41 14.10 -16.85
CA GLU A 178 22.36 13.05 -17.27
C GLU A 178 23.35 12.58 -16.18
N ASN A 179 23.36 13.22 -15.01
CA ASN A 179 24.29 12.88 -13.93
C ASN A 179 23.86 11.61 -13.14
N PHE A 180 24.75 10.64 -13.05
CA PHE A 180 24.58 9.39 -12.31
C PHE A 180 24.24 9.59 -10.83
N LEU A 181 24.89 10.53 -10.14
CA LEU A 181 24.65 10.76 -8.71
C LEU A 181 23.23 11.27 -8.44
N LEU A 182 22.73 12.15 -9.30
CA LEU A 182 21.36 12.65 -9.20
C LEU A 182 20.35 11.55 -9.43
N TYR A 183 20.59 10.67 -10.42
CA TYR A 183 19.74 9.49 -10.62
C TYR A 183 19.61 8.66 -9.34
N LEU A 184 20.74 8.35 -8.68
CA LEU A 184 20.70 7.58 -7.44
C LEU A 184 19.91 8.30 -6.33
N PHE A 185 20.12 9.61 -6.16
CA PHE A 185 19.40 10.38 -5.13
C PHE A 185 17.89 10.41 -5.36
N PHE A 186 17.47 10.55 -6.61
CA PHE A 186 16.05 10.56 -6.95
C PHE A 186 15.40 9.19 -6.79
N VAL A 187 16.08 8.12 -7.19
CA VAL A 187 15.49 6.78 -7.26
C VAL A 187 15.55 6.07 -5.90
N PHE A 188 16.61 6.26 -5.11
CA PHE A 188 16.83 5.53 -3.86
C PHE A 188 15.74 5.76 -2.81
N ALA A 189 15.29 7.00 -2.60
CA ALA A 189 14.24 7.34 -1.63
C ALA A 189 12.96 6.52 -1.85
N PHE A 190 12.54 6.40 -3.10
CA PHE A 190 11.31 5.68 -3.44
C PHE A 190 11.48 4.17 -3.38
N LEU A 191 12.67 3.64 -3.62
CA LEU A 191 12.98 2.21 -3.49
C LEU A 191 13.13 1.75 -2.04
N VAL A 192 13.30 2.68 -1.09
CA VAL A 192 13.17 2.35 0.34
C VAL A 192 11.70 2.27 0.74
N LYS A 193 10.84 3.19 0.26
CA LYS A 193 9.39 3.14 0.54
C LYS A 193 8.66 2.03 -0.22
N MET A 194 9.03 1.77 -1.48
CA MET A 194 8.66 0.56 -2.22
C MET A 194 9.71 -0.49 -1.90
N PRO A 195 9.49 -1.34 -0.89
CA PRO A 195 10.51 -2.17 -0.23
C PRO A 195 11.23 -3.04 -1.25
N MET A 196 12.37 -2.56 -1.73
CA MET A 196 13.25 -3.37 -2.52
C MET A 196 13.92 -4.42 -1.62
N PHE A 197 14.22 -5.57 -2.21
CA PHE A 197 15.16 -6.52 -1.60
C PHE A 197 16.45 -5.83 -1.14
N LEU A 198 17.05 -6.31 -0.04
CA LEU A 198 18.05 -5.62 0.81
C LEU A 198 17.47 -4.59 1.79
N VAL A 199 16.65 -3.65 1.33
CA VAL A 199 16.17 -2.54 2.19
C VAL A 199 14.80 -2.84 2.84
N HIS A 200 14.13 -3.92 2.43
CA HIS A 200 12.79 -4.31 2.90
C HIS A 200 12.64 -4.64 4.41
N LEU A 201 13.71 -4.77 5.20
CA LEU A 201 13.64 -5.29 6.58
C LEU A 201 12.80 -4.43 7.54
N TRP A 202 12.64 -3.13 7.26
CA TRP A 202 11.79 -2.25 8.07
C TRP A 202 10.30 -2.65 7.97
N LEU A 203 9.87 -3.20 6.84
CA LEU A 203 8.46 -3.46 6.56
C LEU A 203 7.90 -4.62 7.40
N PRO A 204 8.50 -5.84 7.44
CA PRO A 204 7.99 -6.91 8.30
C PRO A 204 7.90 -6.50 9.77
N LYS A 205 8.90 -5.78 10.29
CA LYS A 205 8.89 -5.29 11.68
C LYS A 205 7.76 -4.28 11.92
N ALA A 206 7.65 -3.27 11.05
CA ALA A 206 6.60 -2.25 11.15
C ALA A 206 5.20 -2.86 11.09
N HIS A 207 4.95 -3.80 10.17
CA HIS A 207 3.66 -4.48 10.08
C HIS A 207 3.36 -5.36 11.27
N VAL A 208 4.33 -6.16 11.73
CA VAL A 208 4.09 -7.11 12.83
C VAL A 208 3.65 -6.38 14.11
N GLU A 209 4.24 -5.22 14.39
CA GLU A 209 4.04 -4.47 15.63
C GLU A 209 2.94 -3.39 15.56
N ALA A 210 2.62 -2.91 14.36
CA ALA A 210 1.56 -1.91 14.17
C ALA A 210 0.18 -2.43 14.62
N PRO A 211 -0.75 -1.56 15.03
CA PRO A 211 -2.17 -1.92 15.12
C PRO A 211 -2.72 -2.29 13.74
N VAL A 212 -3.94 -2.82 13.72
CA VAL A 212 -4.65 -3.21 12.48
C VAL A 212 -4.74 -2.05 11.50
N SER A 213 -5.17 -0.87 11.98
CA SER A 213 -5.27 0.34 11.17
C SER A 213 -3.91 0.74 10.58
N GLY A 214 -2.86 0.73 11.41
CA GLY A 214 -1.48 0.99 10.95
C GLY A 214 -1.04 0.00 9.86
N SER A 215 -1.32 -1.28 10.05
CA SER A 215 -0.98 -2.33 9.06
C SER A 215 -1.75 -2.15 7.75
N MET A 216 -3.03 -1.78 7.82
CA MET A 216 -3.86 -1.51 6.65
C MET A 216 -3.37 -0.32 5.84
N ILE A 217 -2.99 0.79 6.48
CA ILE A 217 -2.54 1.98 5.73
C ILE A 217 -1.12 1.84 5.18
N LEU A 218 -0.24 1.16 5.93
CA LEU A 218 1.10 0.78 5.47
C LEU A 218 0.98 -0.03 4.19
N ALA A 219 0.26 -1.14 4.22
CA ALA A 219 0.11 -2.02 3.07
C ALA A 219 -0.73 -1.37 1.98
N GLY A 220 -1.78 -0.65 2.34
CA GLY A 220 -2.76 -0.07 1.46
C GLY A 220 -2.21 1.05 0.58
N VAL A 221 -1.65 2.10 1.21
CA VAL A 221 -1.35 3.37 0.54
C VAL A 221 0.13 3.74 0.65
N LEU A 222 0.78 3.53 1.79
CA LEU A 222 2.13 4.08 2.01
C LEU A 222 3.19 3.45 1.10
N LEU A 223 3.09 2.14 0.81
CA LEU A 223 3.97 1.49 -0.19
C LEU A 223 3.77 2.12 -1.58
N LYS A 224 2.54 2.54 -1.90
CA LYS A 224 2.18 3.08 -3.23
C LYS A 224 2.66 4.50 -3.43
N LEU A 225 2.91 5.25 -2.35
CA LEU A 225 3.58 6.55 -2.43
C LEU A 225 4.95 6.43 -3.10
N GLY A 226 5.67 5.32 -2.86
CA GLY A 226 6.95 5.07 -3.53
C GLY A 226 6.79 4.89 -5.04
N GLY A 227 5.83 4.07 -5.47
CA GLY A 227 5.57 3.84 -6.90
C GLY A 227 5.08 5.10 -7.61
N TYR A 228 4.18 5.85 -6.97
CA TYR A 228 3.74 7.17 -7.45
C TYR A 228 4.92 8.12 -7.62
N GLY A 229 5.80 8.21 -6.61
CA GLY A 229 7.00 9.04 -6.67
C GLY A 229 7.95 8.64 -7.80
N LEU A 230 8.19 7.34 -8.01
CA LEU A 230 9.00 6.84 -9.12
C LEU A 230 8.42 7.25 -10.49
N ILE A 231 7.12 7.07 -10.72
CA ILE A 231 6.48 7.46 -11.98
C ILE A 231 6.66 8.96 -12.24
N ARG A 232 6.51 9.79 -11.20
CA ARG A 232 6.68 11.24 -11.27
C ARG A 232 8.11 11.69 -11.49
N VAL A 233 9.08 10.96 -10.94
CA VAL A 233 10.52 11.23 -11.13
C VAL A 233 10.99 10.79 -12.51
N PHE A 234 10.45 9.68 -13.05
CA PHE A 234 10.94 9.15 -14.32
C PHE A 234 10.86 10.16 -15.44
N SER A 235 9.86 11.05 -15.47
CA SER A 235 9.79 12.10 -16.48
C SER A 235 11.02 13.02 -16.53
N ILE A 236 11.76 13.15 -15.43
CA ILE A 236 12.97 13.99 -15.30
C ILE A 236 14.24 13.21 -15.70
N ILE A 237 14.23 11.88 -15.53
CA ILE A 237 15.45 11.04 -15.57
C ILE A 237 15.37 9.95 -16.64
N LEU A 238 14.52 10.12 -17.66
CA LEU A 238 14.32 9.14 -18.74
C LEU A 238 15.65 8.67 -19.36
N ASN A 239 16.53 9.60 -19.76
CA ASN A 239 17.76 9.23 -20.50
C ASN A 239 18.74 8.35 -19.71
N ILE A 240 18.97 8.67 -18.43
CA ILE A 240 19.86 7.85 -17.58
C ILE A 240 19.17 6.55 -17.18
N SER A 241 17.88 6.61 -16.84
CA SER A 241 17.13 5.47 -16.35
C SER A 241 17.12 4.31 -17.36
N MET A 242 17.05 4.60 -18.66
CA MET A 242 17.21 3.59 -19.72
C MET A 242 18.53 2.81 -19.65
N LYS A 243 19.61 3.40 -19.13
CA LYS A 243 20.92 2.75 -18.98
C LYS A 243 21.07 2.01 -17.64
N LEU A 244 20.60 2.61 -16.55
CA LEU A 244 20.87 2.12 -15.19
C LEU A 244 19.79 1.21 -14.60
N ASN A 245 18.55 1.30 -15.10
CA ASN A 245 17.42 0.53 -14.55
C ASN A 245 17.61 -0.98 -14.62
N ILE A 246 18.51 -1.47 -15.50
CA ILE A 246 18.87 -2.88 -15.62
C ILE A 246 19.25 -3.47 -14.25
N PHE A 247 20.04 -2.75 -13.46
CA PHE A 247 20.47 -3.22 -12.14
C PHE A 247 19.27 -3.43 -11.21
N TRP A 248 18.32 -2.49 -11.21
CA TRP A 248 17.14 -2.56 -10.35
C TRP A 248 16.14 -3.62 -10.80
N ILE A 249 16.01 -3.87 -12.11
CA ILE A 249 15.16 -4.94 -12.65
C ILE A 249 15.69 -6.31 -12.19
N VAL A 250 17.00 -6.56 -12.32
CA VAL A 250 17.58 -7.84 -11.90
C VAL A 250 17.42 -8.04 -10.40
N LEU A 251 17.70 -7.01 -9.61
CA LEU A 251 17.63 -7.10 -8.16
C LEU A 251 16.19 -7.23 -7.64
N SER A 252 15.20 -6.61 -8.31
CA SER A 252 13.79 -6.79 -7.95
C SER A 252 13.29 -8.20 -8.27
N LEU A 253 13.63 -8.77 -9.42
CA LEU A 253 13.20 -10.12 -9.82
C LEU A 253 13.83 -11.21 -8.95
N VAL A 254 15.16 -11.15 -8.73
CA VAL A 254 15.86 -12.08 -7.85
C VAL A 254 15.38 -11.92 -6.41
N GLY A 255 15.20 -10.67 -5.96
CA GLY A 255 14.70 -10.36 -4.65
C GLY A 255 13.29 -10.87 -4.39
N GLY A 256 12.38 -10.73 -5.37
CA GLY A 256 11.03 -11.25 -5.32
C GLY A 256 11.00 -12.76 -5.15
N PHE A 257 11.84 -13.47 -5.91
CA PHE A 257 12.01 -14.91 -5.78
C PHE A 257 12.49 -15.31 -4.38
N LEU A 258 13.56 -14.68 -3.87
CA LEU A 258 14.11 -15.01 -2.55
C LEU A 258 13.11 -14.73 -1.42
N VAL A 259 12.40 -13.60 -1.48
CA VAL A 259 11.37 -13.25 -0.50
C VAL A 259 10.21 -14.25 -0.54
N SER A 260 9.82 -14.71 -1.72
CA SER A 260 8.74 -15.70 -1.87
C SER A 260 9.08 -17.04 -1.20
N ILE A 261 10.36 -17.47 -1.21
CA ILE A 261 10.84 -18.63 -0.45
C ILE A 261 10.80 -18.35 1.06
N VAL A 262 11.20 -17.15 1.47
CA VAL A 262 11.12 -16.74 2.88
C VAL A 262 9.67 -16.82 3.38
N CYS A 263 8.68 -16.39 2.58
CA CYS A 263 7.25 -16.48 2.93
C CYS A 263 6.82 -17.90 3.33
N LEU A 264 7.25 -18.93 2.60
CA LEU A 264 6.88 -20.32 2.88
C LEU A 264 7.42 -20.84 4.22
N ARG A 265 8.50 -20.22 4.73
CA ARG A 265 9.11 -20.59 6.01
C ARG A 265 8.55 -19.79 7.19
N GLN A 266 7.75 -18.75 6.93
CA GLN A 266 7.23 -17.91 7.99
C GLN A 266 6.15 -18.65 8.79
N ILE A 267 6.29 -18.59 10.11
CA ILE A 267 5.33 -19.17 11.07
C ILE A 267 4.33 -18.09 11.54
N ASP A 268 4.73 -16.83 11.53
CA ASP A 268 3.85 -15.72 11.94
C ASP A 268 2.94 -15.28 10.79
N LEU A 269 1.62 -15.35 11.00
CA LEU A 269 0.61 -14.98 10.01
C LEU A 269 0.81 -13.55 9.48
N LYS A 270 1.07 -12.60 10.39
CA LYS A 270 1.20 -11.18 10.04
C LYS A 270 2.49 -10.88 9.28
N ALA A 271 3.58 -11.56 9.65
CA ALA A 271 4.85 -11.46 8.94
C ALA A 271 4.77 -12.09 7.54
N LEU A 272 4.07 -13.23 7.41
CA LEU A 272 3.84 -13.87 6.11
C LEU A 272 3.11 -12.93 5.14
N VAL A 273 2.03 -12.28 5.57
CA VAL A 273 1.33 -11.28 4.73
C VAL A 273 2.25 -10.10 4.39
N ALA A 274 3.07 -9.64 5.34
CA ALA A 274 4.05 -8.57 5.10
C ALA A 274 5.10 -8.96 4.04
N TYR A 275 5.69 -10.14 4.12
CA TYR A 275 6.65 -10.60 3.09
C TYR A 275 5.97 -10.85 1.74
N SER A 276 4.72 -11.33 1.72
CA SER A 276 3.96 -11.43 0.46
C SER A 276 3.81 -10.07 -0.23
N SER A 277 3.65 -8.98 0.55
CA SER A 277 3.58 -7.64 -0.03
C SER A 277 4.88 -7.15 -0.64
N VAL A 278 6.03 -7.56 -0.09
CA VAL A 278 7.34 -7.29 -0.68
C VAL A 278 7.49 -8.06 -2.00
N ALA A 279 7.00 -9.30 -2.08
CA ALA A 279 7.03 -10.09 -3.31
C ALA A 279 6.21 -9.45 -4.44
N HIS A 280 4.94 -9.08 -4.20
CA HIS A 280 4.13 -8.42 -5.24
C HIS A 280 4.69 -7.04 -5.64
N MET A 281 5.18 -6.24 -4.67
CA MET A 281 5.79 -4.94 -4.99
C MET A 281 7.11 -5.07 -5.76
N SER A 282 7.84 -6.18 -5.62
CA SER A 282 9.04 -6.43 -6.43
C SER A 282 8.73 -6.56 -7.92
N LEU A 283 7.58 -7.16 -8.29
CA LEU A 283 7.09 -7.19 -9.66
C LEU A 283 6.72 -5.79 -10.16
N VAL A 284 6.08 -4.97 -9.31
CA VAL A 284 5.77 -3.57 -9.61
C VAL A 284 7.04 -2.77 -9.90
N ILE A 285 8.09 -2.92 -9.08
CA ILE A 285 9.39 -2.26 -9.30
C ILE A 285 9.99 -2.73 -10.62
N GLY A 286 9.98 -4.04 -10.90
CA GLY A 286 10.46 -4.59 -12.17
C GLY A 286 9.76 -3.97 -13.40
N GLY A 287 8.43 -3.93 -13.40
CA GLY A 287 7.67 -3.36 -14.53
C GLY A 287 7.78 -1.84 -14.66
N LEU A 288 7.89 -1.10 -13.55
CA LEU A 288 8.13 0.35 -13.57
C LEU A 288 9.50 0.68 -14.18
N MET A 289 10.53 -0.08 -13.82
CA MET A 289 11.91 0.14 -14.25
C MET A 289 12.15 -0.18 -15.73
N VAL A 290 11.25 -0.95 -16.37
CA VAL A 290 11.31 -1.22 -17.82
C VAL A 290 10.92 0.01 -18.67
N LEU A 291 10.22 0.99 -18.10
CA LEU A 291 9.86 2.27 -18.77
C LEU A 291 8.97 2.13 -20.01
N LEU A 292 8.23 1.03 -20.14
CA LEU A 292 7.19 0.85 -21.16
C LEU A 292 5.84 1.36 -20.65
N SER A 293 5.01 1.93 -21.52
CA SER A 293 3.65 2.38 -21.16
C SER A 293 2.79 1.27 -20.58
N TRP A 294 2.95 0.04 -21.09
CA TRP A 294 2.29 -1.15 -20.55
C TRP A 294 2.76 -1.42 -19.12
N GLY A 295 4.07 -1.35 -18.87
CA GLY A 295 4.65 -1.50 -17.53
C GLY A 295 4.09 -0.48 -16.55
N TRP A 296 3.98 0.79 -16.94
CA TRP A 296 3.38 1.83 -16.09
C TRP A 296 1.91 1.58 -15.80
N GLY A 297 1.09 1.26 -16.81
CA GLY A 297 -0.34 0.97 -16.63
C GLY A 297 -0.59 -0.22 -15.69
N PHE A 298 0.07 -1.36 -15.92
CA PHE A 298 -0.12 -2.56 -15.10
C PHE A 298 0.53 -2.48 -13.72
N SER A 299 1.62 -1.72 -13.57
CA SER A 299 2.17 -1.43 -12.25
C SER A 299 1.17 -0.67 -11.39
N TYR A 300 0.41 0.25 -11.98
CA TYR A 300 -0.62 1.00 -11.31
C TYR A 300 -1.83 0.12 -10.95
N SER A 301 -2.29 -0.71 -11.89
CA SER A 301 -3.40 -1.63 -11.61
C SER A 301 -3.04 -2.60 -10.47
N LEU A 302 -1.82 -3.15 -10.46
CA LEU A 302 -1.34 -4.02 -9.37
C LEU A 302 -1.18 -3.25 -8.05
N MET A 303 -0.73 -1.99 -8.07
CA MET A 303 -0.65 -1.15 -6.87
C MET A 303 -2.04 -0.98 -6.20
N ILE A 304 -3.09 -0.69 -6.97
CA ILE A 304 -4.45 -0.56 -6.42
C ILE A 304 -4.97 -1.92 -5.92
N ALA A 305 -4.86 -2.94 -6.76
CA ALA A 305 -5.38 -4.27 -6.47
C ALA A 305 -4.74 -4.87 -5.21
N HIS A 306 -3.41 -4.84 -5.14
CA HIS A 306 -2.67 -5.26 -3.96
C HIS A 306 -3.02 -4.39 -2.74
N GLY A 307 -3.22 -3.08 -2.90
CA GLY A 307 -3.63 -2.19 -1.82
C GLY A 307 -4.87 -2.67 -1.09
N LEU A 308 -5.90 -3.08 -1.83
CA LEU A 308 -7.15 -3.60 -1.30
C LEU A 308 -7.04 -5.05 -0.80
N CYS A 309 -6.35 -5.93 -1.52
CA CYS A 309 -6.18 -7.34 -1.12
C CYS A 309 -5.36 -7.47 0.18
N SER A 310 -4.20 -6.79 0.24
CA SER A 310 -3.30 -6.90 1.40
C SER A 310 -3.90 -6.29 2.67
N SER A 311 -4.61 -5.15 2.58
CA SER A 311 -5.29 -4.58 3.75
C SER A 311 -6.40 -5.50 4.27
N GLY A 312 -7.12 -6.18 3.36
CA GLY A 312 -8.10 -7.23 3.71
C GLY A 312 -7.45 -8.45 4.39
N LEU A 313 -6.29 -8.92 3.91
CA LEU A 313 -5.55 -10.00 4.55
C LEU A 313 -5.05 -9.61 5.95
N PHE A 314 -4.53 -8.38 6.13
CA PHE A 314 -4.16 -7.89 7.46
C PHE A 314 -5.36 -7.82 8.40
N TYR A 315 -6.56 -7.50 7.89
CA TYR A 315 -7.78 -7.55 8.68
C TYR A 315 -8.12 -8.98 9.13
N LEU A 316 -8.08 -9.94 8.21
CA LEU A 316 -8.34 -11.36 8.51
C LEU A 316 -7.36 -11.92 9.55
N VAL A 317 -6.07 -11.60 9.43
CA VAL A 317 -5.07 -11.96 10.44
C VAL A 317 -5.45 -11.36 11.79
N ASN A 318 -5.90 -10.11 11.84
CA ASN A 318 -6.34 -9.52 13.09
C ASN A 318 -7.59 -10.19 13.67
N LEU A 319 -8.58 -10.55 12.85
CA LEU A 319 -9.75 -11.30 13.34
C LEU A 319 -9.33 -12.62 13.99
N THR A 320 -8.37 -13.35 13.40
CA THR A 320 -7.84 -14.56 14.05
C THR A 320 -7.08 -14.25 15.35
N TYR A 321 -6.36 -13.12 15.40
CA TYR A 321 -5.65 -12.68 16.59
C TYR A 321 -6.58 -12.25 17.72
N GLU A 322 -7.66 -11.51 17.46
CA GLU A 322 -8.63 -11.09 18.47
C GLU A 322 -9.35 -12.29 19.13
N ARG A 323 -9.48 -13.41 18.42
CA ARG A 323 -10.15 -14.62 18.93
C ARG A 323 -9.18 -15.57 19.66
N LEU A 324 -7.97 -15.78 19.12
CA LEU A 324 -7.03 -16.75 19.69
C LEU A 324 -5.92 -16.13 20.55
N GLY A 325 -5.74 -14.81 20.50
CA GLY A 325 -4.66 -14.10 21.21
C GLY A 325 -3.25 -14.40 20.67
N SER A 326 -3.12 -15.15 19.57
CA SER A 326 -1.85 -15.61 19.02
C SER A 326 -1.73 -15.32 17.52
N ARG A 327 -0.51 -14.98 17.07
CA ARG A 327 -0.18 -14.74 15.66
C ARG A 327 0.40 -15.96 14.93
N SER A 328 0.71 -17.03 15.66
CA SER A 328 1.40 -18.19 15.09
C SER A 328 0.45 -19.08 14.27
N LEU A 329 0.90 -19.48 13.07
CA LEU A 329 0.21 -20.45 12.21
C LEU A 329 0.00 -21.80 12.91
N LEU A 330 0.88 -22.16 13.84
CA LEU A 330 0.81 -23.46 14.53
C LEU A 330 -0.38 -23.55 15.50
N ILE A 331 -0.73 -22.44 16.15
CA ILE A 331 -1.88 -22.36 17.06
C ILE A 331 -3.17 -22.16 16.26
N ASN A 332 -3.12 -21.38 15.19
CA ASN A 332 -4.30 -20.93 14.44
C ASN A 332 -4.79 -21.94 13.37
N LYS A 333 -4.69 -23.25 13.62
CA LYS A 333 -5.09 -24.31 12.68
C LYS A 333 -6.56 -24.71 12.81
N GLY A 334 -7.15 -25.24 11.73
CA GLY A 334 -8.48 -25.85 11.75
C GLY A 334 -9.65 -24.86 11.84
N MET A 335 -9.46 -23.60 11.44
CA MET A 335 -10.48 -22.55 11.55
C MET A 335 -11.76 -22.81 10.77
N LEU A 336 -11.72 -23.65 9.73
CA LEU A 336 -12.88 -23.99 8.91
C LEU A 336 -13.99 -24.66 9.72
N ALA A 337 -13.63 -25.46 10.73
CA ALA A 337 -14.61 -26.11 11.63
C ALA A 337 -15.28 -25.11 12.59
N PHE A 338 -14.61 -23.99 12.93
CA PHE A 338 -15.12 -23.01 13.90
C PHE A 338 -15.91 -21.88 13.25
N MET A 339 -15.34 -21.28 12.21
CA MET A 339 -15.89 -20.09 11.55
C MET A 339 -15.93 -20.30 10.03
N PRO A 340 -16.82 -21.18 9.53
CA PRO A 340 -16.87 -21.53 8.11
C PRO A 340 -17.12 -20.29 7.23
N SER A 341 -17.95 -19.37 7.68
CA SER A 341 -18.22 -18.10 6.99
C SER A 341 -16.98 -17.20 6.87
N VAL A 342 -16.15 -17.09 7.92
CA VAL A 342 -14.89 -16.32 7.86
C VAL A 342 -13.86 -17.07 7.01
N SER A 343 -13.84 -18.40 7.05
CA SER A 343 -12.97 -19.23 6.21
C SER A 343 -13.27 -19.04 4.70
N MET A 344 -14.52 -18.75 4.33
CA MET A 344 -14.88 -18.37 2.96
C MET A 344 -14.22 -17.05 2.56
N TRP A 345 -14.22 -16.04 3.43
CA TRP A 345 -13.54 -14.77 3.16
C TRP A 345 -12.02 -14.91 3.11
N TRP A 346 -11.44 -15.80 3.92
CA TRP A 346 -10.04 -16.21 3.77
C TRP A 346 -9.76 -16.77 2.39
N PHE A 347 -10.59 -17.70 1.90
CA PHE A 347 -10.44 -18.26 0.56
C PHE A 347 -10.52 -17.18 -0.52
N LEU A 348 -11.53 -16.32 -0.45
CA LEU A 348 -11.75 -15.24 -1.41
C LEU A 348 -10.56 -14.26 -1.47
N LEU A 349 -10.06 -13.79 -0.33
CA LEU A 349 -8.90 -12.88 -0.31
C LEU A 349 -7.58 -13.58 -0.66
N CYS A 350 -7.37 -14.83 -0.24
CA CYS A 350 -6.19 -15.61 -0.64
C CYS A 350 -6.19 -15.89 -2.15
N SER A 351 -7.34 -16.21 -2.74
CA SER A 351 -7.47 -16.41 -4.18
C SER A 351 -7.17 -15.13 -4.97
N SER A 352 -7.60 -13.97 -4.47
CA SER A 352 -7.23 -12.69 -5.07
C SER A 352 -5.73 -12.41 -4.94
N ASN A 353 -5.08 -12.82 -3.84
CA ASN A 353 -3.63 -12.68 -3.66
C ASN A 353 -2.81 -13.64 -4.54
N MET A 354 -3.37 -14.81 -4.86
CA MET A 354 -2.84 -15.74 -5.88
C MET A 354 -3.10 -15.27 -7.31
N ALA A 355 -3.72 -14.10 -7.49
CA ALA A 355 -4.08 -13.56 -8.80
C ALA A 355 -4.99 -14.51 -9.61
N ALA A 356 -6.02 -15.09 -8.96
CA ALA A 356 -7.03 -15.90 -9.64
C ALA A 356 -8.05 -15.03 -10.42
N PRO A 357 -8.65 -15.52 -11.53
CA PRO A 357 -9.74 -14.83 -12.20
C PRO A 357 -11.00 -14.80 -11.33
N PRO A 358 -11.79 -13.70 -11.26
CA PRO A 358 -11.73 -12.44 -12.02
C PRO A 358 -11.09 -11.25 -11.24
N SER A 359 -9.98 -11.46 -10.52
CA SER A 359 -9.37 -10.39 -9.70
C SER A 359 -8.55 -9.37 -10.51
N LEU A 360 -8.50 -8.11 -10.06
CA LEU A 360 -7.62 -7.07 -10.66
C LEU A 360 -6.12 -7.40 -10.52
N ASN A 361 -5.73 -8.20 -9.51
CA ASN A 361 -4.36 -8.68 -9.35
C ASN A 361 -3.89 -9.51 -10.56
N LEU A 362 -4.76 -10.38 -11.11
CA LEU A 362 -4.48 -11.16 -12.32
C LEU A 362 -4.12 -10.26 -13.50
N LEU A 363 -4.93 -9.22 -13.72
CA LEU A 363 -4.70 -8.29 -14.82
C LEU A 363 -3.38 -7.53 -14.66
N GLY A 364 -3.06 -7.09 -13.44
CA GLY A 364 -1.79 -6.45 -13.13
C GLY A 364 -0.59 -7.38 -13.34
N GLU A 365 -0.63 -8.59 -12.78
CA GLU A 365 0.49 -9.54 -12.87
C GLU A 365 0.75 -10.01 -14.30
N ILE A 366 -0.28 -10.37 -15.07
CA ILE A 366 -0.11 -10.79 -16.48
C ILE A 366 0.46 -9.65 -17.32
N GLY A 367 -0.04 -8.43 -17.14
CA GLY A 367 0.48 -7.27 -17.86
C GLY A 367 1.93 -6.92 -17.50
N LEU A 368 2.29 -7.04 -16.21
CA LEU A 368 3.66 -6.86 -15.75
C LEU A 368 4.59 -7.95 -16.30
N LEU A 369 4.17 -9.22 -16.27
CA LEU A 369 4.91 -10.32 -16.90
C LEU A 369 5.21 -10.02 -18.36
N ASN A 370 4.21 -9.61 -19.14
CA ASN A 370 4.39 -9.26 -20.55
C ASN A 370 5.36 -8.08 -20.76
N SER A 371 5.27 -7.03 -19.94
CA SER A 371 6.17 -5.88 -20.04
C SER A 371 7.64 -6.25 -19.75
N VAL A 372 7.91 -7.02 -18.70
CA VAL A 372 9.28 -7.44 -18.37
C VAL A 372 9.82 -8.44 -19.40
N LEU A 373 8.97 -9.33 -19.93
CA LEU A 373 9.35 -10.23 -21.01
C LEU A 373 9.70 -9.51 -22.31
N SER A 374 9.00 -8.41 -22.61
CA SER A 374 9.32 -7.59 -23.78
C SER A 374 10.69 -6.90 -23.66
N TRP A 375 11.18 -6.70 -22.43
CA TRP A 375 12.53 -6.17 -22.18
C TRP A 375 13.62 -7.23 -22.34
N SER A 376 13.46 -8.43 -21.78
CA SER A 376 14.36 -9.56 -22.04
C SER A 376 13.69 -10.92 -21.86
N GLN A 377 13.93 -11.85 -22.79
CA GLN A 377 13.40 -13.22 -22.67
C GLN A 377 14.02 -14.00 -21.50
N ILE A 378 15.25 -13.67 -21.08
CA ILE A 378 15.95 -14.36 -19.97
C ILE A 378 15.18 -14.20 -18.65
N SER A 379 14.48 -13.08 -18.47
CA SER A 379 13.65 -12.81 -17.29
C SER A 379 12.51 -13.82 -17.08
N MET A 380 12.13 -14.59 -18.12
CA MET A 380 11.04 -15.57 -18.08
C MET A 380 11.19 -16.59 -16.95
N ILE A 381 12.41 -17.08 -16.69
CA ILE A 381 12.66 -18.10 -15.67
C ILE A 381 12.33 -17.53 -14.28
N LEU A 382 12.82 -16.32 -13.97
CA LEU A 382 12.57 -15.67 -12.68
C LEU A 382 11.09 -15.32 -12.50
N LEU A 383 10.45 -14.81 -13.55
CA LEU A 383 9.03 -14.47 -13.54
C LEU A 383 8.13 -15.69 -13.32
N MET A 384 8.45 -16.83 -13.94
CA MET A 384 7.77 -18.10 -13.69
C MET A 384 7.91 -18.52 -12.22
N LEU A 385 9.10 -18.41 -11.65
CA LEU A 385 9.33 -18.77 -10.25
C LEU A 385 8.55 -17.85 -9.30
N VAL A 386 8.58 -16.53 -9.52
CA VAL A 386 7.86 -15.57 -8.66
C VAL A 386 6.36 -15.84 -8.67
N SER A 387 5.75 -16.07 -9.84
CA SER A 387 4.32 -16.38 -9.96
C SER A 387 3.96 -17.76 -9.39
N PHE A 388 4.83 -18.77 -9.53
CA PHE A 388 4.61 -20.07 -8.91
C PHE A 388 4.64 -19.98 -7.37
N PHE A 389 5.63 -19.26 -6.81
CA PHE A 389 5.72 -19.11 -5.36
C PHE A 389 4.63 -18.19 -4.78
N SER A 390 4.09 -17.24 -5.56
CA SER A 390 2.93 -16.44 -5.12
C SER A 390 1.69 -17.28 -4.87
N ALA A 391 1.43 -18.24 -5.74
CA ALA A 391 0.44 -19.28 -5.53
C ALA A 391 0.78 -20.18 -4.34
N ALA A 392 2.03 -20.62 -4.22
CA ALA A 392 2.42 -21.55 -3.16
C ALA A 392 2.25 -20.97 -1.76
N TYR A 393 2.70 -19.73 -1.50
CA TYR A 393 2.58 -19.15 -0.15
C TYR A 393 1.15 -18.75 0.21
N SER A 394 0.31 -18.38 -0.76
CA SER A 394 -1.09 -18.04 -0.51
C SER A 394 -1.91 -19.29 -0.17
N LEU A 395 -1.68 -20.40 -0.89
CA LEU A 395 -2.24 -21.70 -0.55
C LEU A 395 -1.68 -22.25 0.77
N TYR A 396 -0.39 -22.04 1.05
CA TYR A 396 0.21 -22.39 2.35
C TYR A 396 -0.50 -21.65 3.49
N LEU A 397 -0.68 -20.34 3.38
CA LEU A 397 -1.38 -19.56 4.41
C LEU A 397 -2.84 -20.02 4.59
N TYR A 398 -3.57 -20.33 3.51
CA TYR A 398 -4.95 -20.81 3.61
C TYR A 398 -5.02 -22.22 4.21
N SER A 399 -4.23 -23.16 3.70
CA SER A 399 -4.24 -24.56 4.13
C SER A 399 -3.84 -24.73 5.60
N PHE A 400 -2.76 -24.07 6.03
CA PHE A 400 -2.30 -24.20 7.41
C PHE A 400 -3.22 -23.50 8.43
N SER A 401 -3.89 -22.41 8.05
CA SER A 401 -4.82 -21.73 8.96
C SER A 401 -6.21 -22.38 9.01
N GLN A 402 -6.78 -22.73 7.85
CA GLN A 402 -8.17 -23.18 7.77
C GLN A 402 -8.33 -24.69 7.93
N HIS A 403 -7.43 -25.48 7.34
CA HIS A 403 -7.52 -26.95 7.39
C HIS A 403 -6.78 -27.53 8.62
N GLY A 404 -7.04 -28.81 8.88
CA GLY A 404 -6.40 -29.57 9.95
C GLY A 404 -7.25 -29.73 11.20
N LYS A 405 -6.72 -30.50 12.16
CA LYS A 405 -7.35 -30.68 13.47
C LYS A 405 -7.13 -29.43 14.31
N PHE A 406 -8.16 -29.06 15.05
CA PHE A 406 -8.10 -27.93 15.96
C PHE A 406 -7.17 -28.18 17.14
N ASN A 407 -6.55 -27.10 17.64
CA ASN A 407 -5.88 -27.12 18.94
C ASN A 407 -6.89 -26.94 20.07
N ASN A 408 -7.15 -28.01 20.81
CA ASN A 408 -8.12 -28.03 21.94
C ASN A 408 -7.74 -27.14 23.14
N SER A 409 -6.60 -26.44 23.12
CA SER A 409 -6.12 -25.64 24.24
C SER A 409 -6.86 -24.31 24.45
N ASN A 410 -7.63 -23.85 23.46
CA ASN A 410 -8.26 -22.53 23.49
C ASN A 410 -9.74 -22.69 23.85
N TYR A 411 -10.21 -21.98 24.89
CA TYR A 411 -11.52 -22.21 25.53
C TYR A 411 -12.57 -21.13 25.25
N SER A 412 -12.20 -19.95 24.75
CA SER A 412 -13.14 -18.84 24.52
C SER A 412 -13.24 -18.48 23.04
N PHE A 413 -14.42 -18.68 22.44
CA PHE A 413 -14.70 -18.29 21.06
C PHE A 413 -15.94 -17.43 20.96
N SER A 414 -15.86 -16.44 20.08
CA SER A 414 -16.98 -15.58 19.69
C SER A 414 -17.18 -15.70 18.19
N PHE A 415 -18.43 -15.83 17.75
CA PHE A 415 -18.76 -15.79 16.32
C PHE A 415 -18.42 -14.43 15.71
N ALA A 416 -18.22 -14.42 14.39
CA ALA A 416 -17.92 -13.19 13.67
C ALA A 416 -19.12 -12.24 13.61
N LEU A 417 -18.85 -10.96 13.81
CA LEU A 417 -19.84 -9.88 13.86
C LEU A 417 -20.20 -9.39 12.45
N ASN A 418 -21.42 -8.85 12.28
CA ASN A 418 -21.87 -8.28 10.99
C ASN A 418 -20.91 -7.21 10.44
N ARG A 419 -20.32 -6.41 11.33
CA ARG A 419 -19.33 -5.41 10.95
C ARG A 419 -18.07 -6.03 10.34
N GLU A 420 -17.63 -7.18 10.84
CA GLU A 420 -16.43 -7.87 10.34
C GLU A 420 -16.66 -8.35 8.90
N TYR A 421 -17.85 -8.88 8.61
CA TYR A 421 -18.24 -9.22 7.24
C TYR A 421 -18.36 -8.00 6.33
N LEU A 422 -18.91 -6.89 6.82
CA LEU A 422 -18.99 -5.65 6.04
C LEU A 422 -17.59 -5.14 5.66
N VAL A 423 -16.62 -5.16 6.59
CA VAL A 423 -15.24 -4.76 6.28
C VAL A 423 -14.62 -5.67 5.22
N LEU A 424 -14.77 -6.99 5.36
CA LEU A 424 -14.22 -7.96 4.39
C LEU A 424 -14.84 -7.80 3.00
N MET A 425 -16.15 -7.61 2.96
CA MET A 425 -16.90 -7.41 1.73
C MET A 425 -16.46 -6.12 1.02
N LEU A 426 -16.29 -5.00 1.76
CA LEU A 426 -15.81 -3.73 1.22
C LEU A 426 -14.34 -3.77 0.74
N HIS A 427 -13.55 -4.76 1.16
CA HIS A 427 -12.22 -5.01 0.59
C HIS A 427 -12.30 -5.84 -0.69
N TRP A 428 -13.09 -6.91 -0.68
CA TRP A 428 -13.14 -7.88 -1.78
C TRP A 428 -13.91 -7.37 -2.99
N LEU A 429 -15.05 -6.69 -2.77
CA LEU A 429 -15.89 -6.21 -3.87
C LEU A 429 -15.16 -5.26 -4.83
N PRO A 430 -14.48 -4.19 -4.37
CA PRO A 430 -13.84 -3.25 -5.29
C PRO A 430 -12.78 -3.93 -6.16
N VAL A 431 -12.05 -4.91 -5.62
CA VAL A 431 -11.02 -5.66 -6.37
C VAL A 431 -11.61 -6.34 -7.60
N ASN A 432 -12.79 -6.93 -7.49
CA ASN A 432 -13.41 -7.67 -8.60
C ASN A 432 -14.27 -6.78 -9.49
N VAL A 433 -14.93 -5.76 -8.93
CA VAL A 433 -15.70 -4.80 -9.73
C VAL A 433 -14.77 -3.98 -10.64
N LEU A 434 -13.59 -3.61 -10.15
CA LEU A 434 -12.60 -2.89 -10.97
C LEU A 434 -12.07 -3.73 -12.13
N PHE A 435 -12.05 -5.06 -12.02
CA PHE A 435 -11.68 -5.94 -13.14
C PHE A 435 -12.65 -5.77 -14.32
N MET A 436 -13.95 -5.63 -14.06
CA MET A 436 -14.96 -5.41 -15.12
C MET A 436 -14.81 -4.08 -15.85
N LYS A 437 -14.16 -3.09 -15.23
CA LYS A 437 -13.83 -1.78 -15.85
C LYS A 437 -12.32 -1.58 -15.94
N SER A 438 -11.62 -2.59 -16.44
CA SER A 438 -10.15 -2.58 -16.55
C SER A 438 -9.61 -1.46 -17.43
N GLU A 439 -10.38 -0.95 -18.38
CA GLU A 439 -10.00 0.17 -19.25
C GLU A 439 -9.53 1.38 -18.44
N LEU A 440 -10.27 1.70 -17.36
CA LEU A 440 -9.95 2.79 -16.46
C LEU A 440 -8.62 2.60 -15.75
N MET A 441 -8.06 1.39 -15.70
CA MET A 441 -6.86 1.03 -14.94
C MET A 441 -5.65 0.70 -15.82
N VAL A 442 -5.84 0.57 -17.13
CA VAL A 442 -4.79 0.17 -18.07
C VAL A 442 -4.40 1.33 -18.97
N PHE A 443 -5.38 2.08 -19.46
CA PHE A 443 -5.15 3.20 -20.38
C PHE A 443 -5.09 4.51 -19.61
N PHE A 444 -3.90 4.83 -19.09
CA PHE A 444 -3.61 6.10 -18.41
C PHE A 444 -2.65 7.04 -19.14
N LEU A 445 -2.09 6.55 -20.24
CA LEU A 445 -1.16 7.24 -21.14
C LEU A 445 -1.75 7.16 -22.54
#